data_AF-A0A7V6A593-F1
#
_entry.id   AF-A0A7V6A593-F1
#
_cell.length_a   1.000
_cell.length_b   1.000
_cell.length_c   1.000
_cell.angle_alpha   90.00
_cell.angle_beta   90.00
_cell.angle_gamma   90.00
#
_symmetry.space_group_name_H-M   'P 1'
#
loop_
_entity.id
_entity.type
_entity.pdbx_description
1 polymer ?
#
loop_
_entity_poly.entity_id
_entity_poly.type
_entity_poly.pdbx_seq_one_letter_code
_entity_poly.pdbx_strand_id
1 'polypeptide(L)'
;MELNLVLWLGGMFFTLAAFVVKVGCGLGWGSPRWPWVLVTLCLYIGLFILAAILCGTLLTFLEPVVKQGPWLHLCMAVGMMAWGVYIFRHSPAGTCDNTQSQMCGSGGPSRALRSRTYALLFLILPCPVCLTAVVFSTWAAMQVLKWPSWSVGLALGLTFTVMTLITCFLFRHLSCRATGTAGSYGLGLFLLGLGGCYLASLFLPAQIEAAKSIYQSFVTDNSGPALIDQLGAVAILVVALLLGFLAKGPRGVAK
;
A
#
# COMPACT_ATOMS: atom_id res chain seq x y z
N MET A 1 -12.80 7.30 -23.72
CA MET A 1 -13.26 6.61 -22.49
C MET A 1 -12.18 5.72 -21.88
N GLU A 2 -11.30 5.12 -22.67
CA GLU A 2 -10.28 4.17 -22.17
C GLU A 2 -9.28 4.76 -21.16
N LEU A 3 -8.85 6.01 -21.34
CA LEU A 3 -7.90 6.65 -20.41
C LEU A 3 -8.44 6.76 -18.98
N ASN A 4 -9.75 7.03 -18.83
CA ASN A 4 -10.39 7.10 -17.52
C ASN A 4 -10.45 5.72 -16.87
N LEU A 5 -10.65 4.65 -17.67
CA LEU A 5 -10.68 3.27 -17.17
C LEU A 5 -9.29 2.82 -16.73
N VAL A 6 -8.25 3.12 -17.50
CA VAL A 6 -6.85 2.82 -17.14
C VAL A 6 -6.43 3.56 -15.87
N LEU A 7 -6.76 4.86 -15.78
CA LEU A 7 -6.49 5.66 -14.58
C LEU A 7 -7.16 5.07 -13.35
N TRP A 8 -8.43 4.69 -13.49
CA TRP A 8 -9.23 4.13 -12.42
C TRP A 8 -8.69 2.76 -11.99
N LEU A 9 -8.40 1.88 -12.94
CA LEU A 9 -7.78 0.59 -12.70
C LEU A 9 -6.42 0.75 -11.97
N GLY A 10 -5.62 1.72 -12.41
CA GLY A 10 -4.34 2.06 -11.78
C GLY A 10 -4.49 2.52 -10.34
N GLY A 11 -5.45 3.41 -10.05
CA GLY A 11 -5.75 3.86 -8.69
C GLY A 11 -6.23 2.72 -7.78
N MET A 12 -7.03 1.80 -8.31
CA MET A 12 -7.50 0.61 -7.61
C MET A 12 -6.35 -0.34 -7.27
N PHE A 13 -5.48 -0.64 -8.23
CA PHE A 13 -4.28 -1.45 -8.00
C PHE A 13 -3.34 -0.80 -6.99
N PHE A 14 -3.11 0.50 -7.10
CA PHE A 14 -2.28 1.25 -6.16
C PHE A 14 -2.83 1.15 -4.73
N THR A 15 -4.15 1.32 -4.57
CA THR A 15 -4.80 1.26 -3.26
C THR A 15 -4.74 -0.16 -2.66
N LEU A 16 -5.00 -1.19 -3.46
CA LEU A 16 -4.87 -2.59 -3.03
C LEU A 16 -3.42 -2.96 -2.71
N ALA A 17 -2.44 -2.49 -3.49
CA ALA A 17 -1.03 -2.72 -3.22
C ALA A 17 -0.59 -2.05 -1.90
N ALA A 18 -0.97 -0.79 -1.69
CA ALA A 18 -0.73 -0.10 -0.41
C ALA A 18 -1.39 -0.87 0.76
N PHE A 19 -2.58 -1.41 0.55
CA PHE A 19 -3.27 -2.20 1.55
C PHE A 19 -2.57 -3.52 1.88
N VAL A 20 -2.14 -4.29 0.86
CA VAL A 20 -1.32 -5.50 1.02
C VAL A 20 -0.06 -5.19 1.83
N VAL A 21 0.65 -4.12 1.44
CA VAL A 21 1.89 -3.70 2.11
C VAL A 21 1.61 -3.29 3.56
N LYS A 22 0.51 -2.58 3.83
CA LYS A 22 0.07 -2.19 5.18
C LYS A 22 -0.19 -3.41 6.08
N VAL A 23 -0.99 -4.37 5.61
CA VAL A 23 -1.33 -5.58 6.37
C VAL A 23 -0.10 -6.48 6.54
N GLY A 24 0.67 -6.69 5.47
CA GLY A 24 1.89 -7.49 5.50
C GLY A 24 2.95 -6.92 6.43
N CYS A 25 3.11 -5.59 6.45
CA CYS A 25 3.92 -4.88 7.44
C CYS A 25 3.44 -5.14 8.88
N GLY A 26 2.15 -4.97 9.15
CA GLY A 26 1.57 -5.15 10.49
C GLY A 26 1.79 -6.58 11.01
N LEU A 27 1.62 -7.57 10.15
CA LEU A 27 1.88 -8.98 10.47
C LEU A 27 3.39 -9.28 10.59
N GLY A 28 4.23 -8.66 9.76
CA GLY A 28 5.68 -8.88 9.75
C GLY A 28 6.40 -8.31 10.98
N TRP A 29 6.10 -7.07 11.37
CA TRP A 29 6.73 -6.40 12.52
C TRP A 29 6.16 -6.79 13.88
N GLY A 30 4.91 -7.27 13.91
CA GLY A 30 4.26 -7.71 15.14
C GLY A 30 4.79 -9.03 15.68
N SER A 31 5.54 -9.79 14.87
CA SER A 31 5.94 -11.17 15.14
C SER A 31 4.84 -12.02 15.81
N PRO A 32 3.57 -11.95 15.35
CA PRO A 32 2.51 -12.76 15.93
C PRO A 32 2.82 -14.24 15.68
N ARG A 33 2.28 -15.12 16.53
CA ARG A 33 2.39 -16.56 16.29
C ARG A 33 1.74 -16.89 14.93
N TRP A 34 2.34 -17.80 14.17
CA TRP A 34 1.84 -18.24 12.86
C TRP A 34 0.33 -18.53 12.78
N PRO A 35 -0.33 -19.11 13.80
CA PRO A 35 -1.77 -19.29 13.79
C PRO A 35 -2.57 -17.99 13.64
N TRP A 36 -2.13 -16.89 14.26
CA TRP A 36 -2.81 -15.59 14.16
C TRP A 36 -2.65 -14.96 12.77
N VAL A 37 -1.49 -15.17 12.13
CA VAL A 37 -1.27 -14.77 10.73
C VAL A 37 -2.28 -15.49 9.84
N LEU A 38 -2.39 -16.81 9.99
CA LEU A 38 -3.35 -17.63 9.20
C LEU A 38 -4.80 -17.20 9.44
N VAL A 39 -5.20 -17.00 10.70
CA VAL A 39 -6.56 -16.52 11.03
C VAL A 39 -6.86 -15.17 10.37
N THR A 40 -5.91 -14.23 10.41
CA THR A 40 -6.07 -12.91 9.78
C THR A 40 -6.23 -13.02 8.26
N LEU A 41 -5.43 -13.87 7.62
CA LEU A 41 -5.51 -14.10 6.17
C LEU A 41 -6.82 -14.82 5.77
N CYS A 42 -7.25 -15.81 6.55
CA CYS A 42 -8.55 -16.46 6.36
C CYS A 42 -9.71 -15.45 6.49
N LEU A 43 -9.63 -14.55 7.47
CA LEU A 43 -10.62 -13.47 7.64
C LEU A 43 -10.64 -12.55 6.41
N TYR A 44 -9.48 -12.23 5.84
CA TYR A 44 -9.41 -11.46 4.60
C TYR A 44 -10.00 -12.19 3.40
N ILE A 45 -9.75 -13.49 3.23
CA ILE A 45 -10.41 -14.29 2.19
C ILE A 45 -11.93 -14.23 2.38
N GLY A 46 -12.41 -14.42 3.61
CA GLY A 46 -13.82 -14.29 3.95
C GLY A 46 -14.38 -12.90 3.61
N LEU A 47 -13.61 -11.83 3.86
CA LEU A 47 -13.99 -10.46 3.52
C LEU A 47 -14.16 -10.27 2.00
N PHE A 48 -13.24 -10.81 1.19
CA PHE A 48 -13.35 -10.73 -0.28
C PHE A 48 -14.54 -11.54 -0.82
N ILE A 49 -14.80 -12.72 -0.25
CA ILE A 49 -15.98 -13.53 -0.61
C ILE A 49 -17.27 -12.79 -0.25
N LEU A 50 -17.34 -12.24 0.97
CA LEU A 50 -18.49 -11.48 1.44
C LEU A 50 -18.72 -10.22 0.59
N ALA A 51 -17.65 -9.50 0.26
CA ALA A 51 -17.71 -8.34 -0.62
C ALA A 51 -18.25 -8.71 -2.02
N ALA A 52 -17.82 -9.84 -2.57
CA ALA A 52 -18.32 -10.30 -3.87
C ALA A 52 -19.80 -10.70 -3.83
N ILE A 53 -20.25 -11.37 -2.76
CA ILE A 53 -21.66 -11.79 -2.59
C ILE A 53 -22.57 -10.56 -2.37
N LEU A 54 -22.16 -9.63 -1.50
CA LEU A 54 -22.96 -8.47 -1.10
C LEU A 54 -22.66 -7.22 -1.94
N CYS A 55 -21.98 -7.38 -3.07
CA CYS A 55 -21.41 -6.25 -3.82
C CYS A 55 -22.44 -5.18 -4.20
N GLY A 56 -23.65 -5.59 -4.62
CA GLY A 56 -24.71 -4.65 -4.99
C GLY A 56 -25.18 -3.77 -3.81
N THR A 57 -25.40 -4.38 -2.64
CA THR A 57 -25.83 -3.68 -1.43
C THR A 57 -24.69 -2.87 -0.80
N LEU A 58 -23.46 -3.38 -0.85
CA LEU A 58 -22.28 -2.66 -0.36
C LEU A 58 -22.03 -1.40 -1.19
N LEU A 59 -22.22 -1.43 -2.51
CA LEU A 59 -21.97 -0.27 -3.37
C LEU A 59 -22.87 0.93 -3.03
N THR A 60 -24.16 0.68 -2.76
CA THR A 60 -25.11 1.75 -2.38
C THR A 60 -24.77 2.32 -1.00
N PHE A 61 -24.33 1.47 -0.07
CA PHE A 61 -23.89 1.93 1.26
C PHE A 61 -22.55 2.67 1.22
N LEU A 62 -21.64 2.28 0.32
CA LEU A 62 -20.31 2.86 0.19
C LEU A 62 -20.29 4.14 -0.64
N GLU A 63 -21.30 4.41 -1.48
CA GLU A 63 -21.39 5.63 -2.29
C GLU A 63 -21.11 6.93 -1.53
N PRO A 64 -21.74 7.22 -0.36
CA PRO A 64 -21.43 8.43 0.40
C PRO A 64 -19.99 8.46 0.92
N VAL A 65 -19.44 7.30 1.29
CA VAL A 65 -18.05 7.16 1.76
C VAL A 65 -17.07 7.48 0.64
N VAL A 66 -17.37 7.03 -0.58
CA VAL A 66 -16.56 7.27 -1.78
C VAL A 66 -16.57 8.75 -2.17
N LYS A 67 -17.73 9.41 -2.08
CA LYS A 67 -17.85 10.86 -2.32
C LYS A 67 -16.97 11.68 -1.36
N GLN A 68 -16.81 11.20 -0.12
CA GLN A 68 -15.92 11.80 0.88
C GLN A 68 -14.50 11.20 0.89
N GLY A 69 -14.18 10.35 -0.09
CA GLY A 69 -12.91 9.60 -0.17
C GLY A 69 -11.66 10.47 0.02
N PRO A 70 -11.53 11.65 -0.63
CA PRO A 70 -10.36 12.51 -0.45
C PRO A 70 -10.15 12.96 1.00
N TRP A 71 -11.22 13.33 1.70
CA TRP A 71 -11.18 13.75 3.10
C TRP A 71 -10.81 12.60 4.03
N LEU A 72 -11.35 11.41 3.78
CA LEU A 72 -11.02 10.22 4.56
C LEU A 72 -9.55 9.81 4.38
N HIS A 73 -9.03 9.86 3.16
CA HIS A 73 -7.62 9.61 2.88
C HIS A 73 -6.70 10.63 3.54
N LEU A 74 -7.06 11.92 3.48
CA LEU A 74 -6.30 12.99 4.12
C LEU A 74 -6.24 12.77 5.64
N CYS A 75 -7.40 12.55 6.27
CA CYS A 75 -7.49 12.30 7.71
C CYS A 75 -6.66 11.07 8.12
N MET A 76 -6.76 9.98 7.37
CA MET A 76 -5.98 8.78 7.62
C MET A 76 -4.48 9.01 7.43
N ALA A 77 -4.08 9.69 6.35
CA ALA A 77 -2.68 10.02 6.07
C ALA A 77 -2.08 10.85 7.20
N VAL A 78 -2.75 11.94 7.59
CA VAL A 78 -2.34 12.80 8.71
C VAL A 78 -2.28 12.01 10.01
N GLY A 79 -3.27 11.15 10.29
CA GLY A 79 -3.29 10.30 11.47
C GLY A 79 -2.10 9.34 11.54
N MET A 80 -1.75 8.68 10.43
CA MET A 80 -0.59 7.78 10.38
C MET A 80 0.74 8.55 10.47
N MET A 81 0.84 9.73 9.86
CA MET A 81 2.02 10.58 9.98
C MET A 81 2.19 11.08 11.42
N ALA A 82 1.12 11.59 12.04
CA ALA A 82 1.13 12.06 13.42
C ALA A 82 1.49 10.92 14.39
N TRP A 83 0.94 9.72 14.17
CA TRP A 83 1.29 8.54 14.96
C TRP A 83 2.74 8.08 14.74
N GLY A 84 3.23 8.11 13.50
CA GLY A 84 4.63 7.85 13.18
C GLY A 84 5.56 8.81 13.91
N VAL A 85 5.30 10.12 13.85
CA VAL A 85 6.04 11.16 14.59
C VAL A 85 5.95 10.95 16.10
N TYR A 86 4.77 10.56 16.61
CA TYR A 86 4.59 10.25 18.03
C TYR A 86 5.50 9.09 18.47
N ILE A 87 5.56 8.01 17.69
CA ILE A 87 6.47 6.88 17.94
C ILE A 87 7.93 7.34 17.89
N PHE A 88 8.32 8.20 16.93
CA PHE A 88 9.68 8.73 16.87
C PHE A 88 10.08 9.50 18.13
N ARG A 89 9.20 10.37 18.61
CA ARG A 89 9.47 11.24 19.77
C ARG A 89 9.47 10.49 21.09
N HIS A 90 8.68 9.42 21.19
CA HIS A 90 8.53 8.62 22.43
C HIS A 90 9.27 7.29 22.40
N SER A 91 9.99 6.98 21.32
CA SER A 91 10.93 5.86 21.33
C SER A 91 12.10 6.26 22.22
N PRO A 92 12.36 5.55 23.34
CA PRO A 92 13.49 5.87 24.19
C PRO A 92 14.76 5.72 23.37
N ALA A 93 15.34 6.86 22.99
CA ALA A 93 16.67 6.92 22.39
C ALA A 93 17.61 6.27 23.39
N GLY A 94 18.31 5.22 22.95
CA GLY A 94 19.00 4.28 23.82
C GLY A 94 19.82 4.96 24.91
N THR A 95 19.37 4.81 26.16
CA THR A 95 20.31 4.55 27.23
C THR A 95 20.62 3.06 27.13
N CYS A 96 21.67 2.73 26.38
CA CYS A 96 22.27 1.41 26.40
C CYS A 96 22.94 1.22 27.77
N ASP A 97 22.16 1.04 28.84
CA ASP A 97 22.71 0.49 30.07
C ASP A 97 22.69 -1.03 29.95
N ASN A 98 23.88 -1.55 29.71
CA ASN A 98 24.19 -2.94 29.45
C ASN A 98 24.22 -3.74 30.76
N THR A 99 23.21 -3.57 31.61
CA THR A 99 23.19 -4.16 32.95
C THR A 99 21.83 -4.77 33.24
N GLN A 100 21.74 -6.07 32.94
CA GLN A 100 21.30 -7.08 33.90
C GLN A 100 20.05 -6.76 34.74
N SER A 101 18.91 -7.38 34.42
CA SER A 101 18.06 -8.04 35.42
C SER A 101 16.95 -8.86 34.76
N GLN A 102 17.35 -10.05 34.34
CA GLN A 102 16.53 -11.22 34.61
C GLN A 102 16.24 -11.24 36.12
N MET A 103 14.97 -11.44 36.50
CA MET A 103 14.43 -11.50 37.87
C MET A 103 14.03 -10.16 38.52
N CYS A 104 12.78 -9.75 38.34
CA CYS A 104 11.73 -9.87 39.38
C CYS A 104 10.41 -9.28 38.87
N GLY A 105 9.31 -9.93 39.24
CA GLY A 105 7.97 -9.72 38.71
C GLY A 105 7.31 -8.38 39.02
N SER A 106 6.15 -8.20 38.38
CA SER A 106 5.12 -7.21 38.72
C SER A 106 5.44 -5.73 38.45
N GLY A 107 5.99 -5.44 37.27
CA GLY A 107 5.86 -4.11 36.66
C GLY A 107 4.82 -4.19 35.54
N GLY A 108 3.68 -3.51 35.69
CA GLY A 108 2.60 -3.51 34.69
C GLY A 108 3.09 -3.20 33.26
N PRO A 109 2.35 -3.61 32.21
CA PRO A 109 2.81 -3.49 30.83
C PRO A 109 3.26 -2.05 30.52
N SER A 110 4.57 -1.87 30.33
CA SER A 110 5.19 -0.58 30.01
C SER A 110 4.42 0.07 28.85
N ARG A 111 4.03 1.35 29.01
CA ARG A 111 3.19 2.10 28.05
C ARG A 111 3.68 1.99 26.59
N ALA A 112 4.98 1.82 26.38
CA ALA A 112 5.61 1.61 25.07
C ALA A 112 5.17 0.31 24.36
N LEU A 113 5.03 -0.80 25.09
CA LEU A 113 4.58 -2.08 24.51
C LEU A 113 3.12 -1.97 24.06
N ARG A 114 2.29 -1.32 24.88
CA ARG A 114 0.86 -1.12 24.60
C ARG A 114 0.65 -0.23 23.37
N SER A 115 1.39 0.88 23.27
CA SER A 115 1.42 1.77 22.10
C SER A 115 1.74 0.99 20.80
N ARG A 116 2.75 0.12 20.84
CA ARG A 116 3.16 -0.69 19.70
C ARG A 116 2.07 -1.68 19.28
N THR A 117 1.40 -2.34 20.23
CA THR A 117 0.29 -3.26 19.93
C THR A 117 -0.87 -2.54 19.24
N TYR A 118 -1.25 -1.34 19.69
CA TYR A 118 -2.31 -0.56 19.04
C TYR A 118 -1.93 -0.13 17.63
N ALA A 119 -0.67 0.28 17.41
CA ALA A 119 -0.17 0.63 16.08
C ALA A 119 -0.25 -0.55 15.10
N LEU A 120 0.09 -1.76 15.56
CA LEU A 120 0.01 -2.99 14.77
C LEU A 120 -1.45 -3.38 14.46
N LEU A 121 -2.35 -3.24 15.43
CA LEU A 121 -3.79 -3.44 15.21
C LEU A 121 -4.34 -2.46 14.17
N PHE A 122 -3.92 -1.20 14.22
CA PHE A 122 -4.33 -0.18 13.24
C PHE A 122 -3.79 -0.46 11.83
N LEU A 123 -2.62 -1.09 11.72
CA LEU A 123 -2.07 -1.58 10.46
C LEU A 123 -2.87 -2.76 9.89
N ILE A 124 -3.34 -3.65 10.75
CA ILE A 124 -4.10 -4.85 10.36
C ILE A 124 -5.57 -4.52 10.03
N LEU A 125 -6.17 -3.47 10.61
CA LEU A 125 -7.58 -3.15 10.34
C LEU A 125 -7.73 -2.51 8.94
N PRO A 126 -8.66 -3.01 8.09
CA PRO A 126 -8.97 -2.36 6.83
C PRO A 126 -9.55 -0.99 7.12
N CYS A 127 -8.98 0.05 6.50
CA CYS A 127 -9.60 1.37 6.55
C CYS A 127 -10.82 1.40 5.60
N PRO A 128 -11.78 2.32 5.80
CA PRO A 128 -12.97 2.41 4.95
C PRO A 128 -12.63 2.53 3.47
N VAL A 129 -11.50 3.16 3.11
CA VAL A 129 -11.11 3.30 1.71
C VAL A 129 -10.51 2.02 1.11
N CYS A 130 -9.75 1.24 1.89
CA CYS A 130 -9.33 -0.08 1.44
C CYS A 130 -10.53 -1.00 1.29
N LEU A 131 -11.53 -0.89 2.17
CA LEU A 131 -12.78 -1.62 2.04
C LEU A 131 -13.52 -1.24 0.75
N THR A 132 -13.59 0.05 0.40
CA THR A 132 -14.17 0.47 -0.88
C THR A 132 -13.37 -0.07 -2.06
N ALA A 133 -12.05 -0.05 -2.01
CA ALA A 133 -11.21 -0.64 -3.06
C ALA A 133 -11.43 -2.17 -3.19
N VAL A 134 -11.65 -2.88 -2.09
CA VAL A 134 -12.02 -4.31 -2.14
C VAL A 134 -13.38 -4.49 -2.83
N VAL A 135 -14.40 -3.74 -2.43
CA VAL A 135 -15.75 -3.85 -3.03
C VAL A 135 -15.73 -3.50 -4.51
N PHE A 136 -15.12 -2.37 -4.90
CA PHE A 136 -15.04 -1.97 -6.31
C PHE A 136 -14.20 -2.92 -7.17
N SER A 137 -13.10 -3.46 -6.64
CA SER A 137 -12.29 -4.43 -7.39
C SER A 137 -13.03 -5.75 -7.59
N THR A 138 -13.76 -6.23 -6.56
CA THR A 138 -14.63 -7.41 -6.71
C THR A 138 -15.76 -7.16 -7.70
N TRP A 139 -16.40 -5.99 -7.65
CA TRP A 139 -17.43 -5.59 -8.61
C TRP A 139 -16.89 -5.60 -10.05
N ALA A 140 -15.78 -4.90 -10.28
CA ALA A 140 -15.18 -4.79 -11.61
C ALA A 140 -14.74 -6.16 -12.15
N ALA A 141 -14.15 -7.00 -11.29
CA ALA A 141 -13.77 -8.36 -11.66
C ALA A 141 -14.99 -9.21 -12.05
N MET A 142 -16.13 -9.08 -11.37
CA MET A 142 -17.37 -9.79 -11.74
C MET A 142 -17.97 -9.30 -13.07
N GLN A 143 -17.75 -8.04 -13.47
CA GLN A 143 -18.21 -7.55 -14.77
C GLN A 143 -17.40 -8.14 -15.93
N VAL A 144 -16.10 -8.38 -15.70
CA VAL A 144 -15.18 -8.94 -16.71
C VAL A 144 -15.25 -10.47 -16.73
N LEU A 145 -15.26 -11.09 -15.56
CA LEU A 145 -15.31 -12.53 -15.38
C LEU A 145 -16.77 -12.96 -15.20
N LYS A 146 -17.33 -13.67 -16.18
CA LYS A 146 -18.67 -14.30 -16.08
C LYS A 146 -18.67 -15.52 -15.14
N TRP A 147 -18.06 -15.40 -13.98
CA TRP A 147 -17.91 -16.44 -12.97
C TRP A 147 -18.87 -16.19 -11.80
N PRO A 148 -19.24 -17.23 -11.04
CA PRO A 148 -20.05 -17.03 -9.85
C PRO A 148 -19.29 -16.17 -8.82
N SER A 149 -20.01 -15.30 -8.11
CA SER A 149 -19.45 -14.26 -7.24
C SER A 149 -18.48 -14.80 -6.18
N TRP A 150 -18.80 -15.96 -5.59
CA TRP A 150 -17.95 -16.58 -4.57
C TRP A 150 -16.58 -16.99 -5.13
N SER A 151 -16.51 -17.44 -6.39
CA SER A 151 -15.24 -17.83 -7.02
C SER A 151 -14.36 -16.62 -7.32
N VAL A 152 -14.97 -15.51 -7.77
CA VAL A 152 -14.26 -14.23 -7.98
C VAL A 152 -13.70 -13.70 -6.65
N GLY A 153 -14.53 -13.69 -5.61
CA GLY A 153 -14.11 -13.30 -4.26
C GLY A 153 -12.99 -14.19 -3.72
N LEU A 154 -13.09 -15.51 -3.91
CA LEU A 154 -12.04 -16.46 -3.49
C LEU A 154 -10.72 -16.22 -4.25
N ALA A 155 -10.77 -16.01 -5.57
CA ALA A 155 -9.58 -15.74 -6.38
C ALA A 155 -8.88 -14.43 -5.97
N LEU A 156 -9.65 -13.34 -5.78
CA LEU A 156 -9.11 -12.06 -5.31
C LEU A 156 -8.59 -12.13 -3.86
N GLY A 157 -9.29 -12.84 -2.98
CA GLY A 157 -8.84 -13.06 -1.60
C GLY A 157 -7.55 -13.88 -1.53
N LEU A 158 -7.42 -14.90 -2.38
CA LEU A 158 -6.23 -15.75 -2.42
C LEU A 158 -5.02 -15.02 -3.00
N THR A 159 -5.21 -14.22 -4.06
CA THR A 159 -4.14 -13.34 -4.58
C THR A 159 -3.71 -12.31 -3.55
N PHE A 160 -4.65 -11.64 -2.86
CA PHE A 160 -4.35 -10.74 -1.76
C PHE A 160 -3.55 -11.44 -0.64
N THR A 161 -3.95 -12.65 -0.28
CA THR A 161 -3.29 -13.47 0.75
C THR A 161 -1.85 -13.80 0.39
N VAL A 162 -1.61 -14.26 -0.85
CA VAL A 162 -0.26 -14.58 -1.33
C VAL A 162 0.63 -13.33 -1.30
N MET A 163 0.14 -12.19 -1.79
CA MET A 163 0.91 -10.94 -1.79
C MET A 163 1.17 -10.42 -0.37
N THR A 164 0.21 -10.61 0.54
CA THR A 164 0.36 -10.26 1.97
C THR A 164 1.39 -11.17 2.67
N LEU A 165 1.41 -12.46 2.34
CA LEU A 165 2.43 -13.39 2.85
C LEU A 165 3.82 -12.99 2.35
N ILE A 166 3.97 -12.69 1.05
CA ILE A 166 5.24 -12.25 0.48
C ILE A 166 5.75 -11.01 1.20
N THR A 167 4.91 -9.97 1.33
CA THR A 167 5.28 -8.74 2.04
C THR A 167 5.59 -9.00 3.53
N CYS A 168 4.79 -9.84 4.20
CA CYS A 168 5.06 -10.27 5.58
C CYS A 168 6.43 -10.95 5.72
N PHE A 169 6.78 -11.88 4.83
CA PHE A 169 8.09 -12.55 4.83
C PHE A 169 9.24 -11.57 4.57
N LEU A 170 9.08 -10.65 3.61
CA LEU A 170 10.06 -9.61 3.33
C LEU A 170 10.30 -8.72 4.55
N PHE A 171 9.24 -8.20 5.16
CA PHE A 171 9.35 -7.36 6.35
C PHE A 171 9.88 -8.11 7.56
N ARG A 172 9.50 -9.39 7.75
CA ARG A 172 10.04 -10.22 8.82
C ARG A 172 11.54 -10.46 8.64
N HIS A 173 11.98 -10.75 7.41
CA HIS A 173 13.40 -10.93 7.11
C HIS A 173 14.20 -9.64 7.31
N LEU A 174 13.66 -8.48 6.88
CA LEU A 174 14.26 -7.18 7.13
C LEU A 174 14.33 -6.85 8.63
N SER A 175 13.26 -7.16 9.38
CA SER A 175 13.18 -6.92 10.82
C SER A 175 14.13 -7.79 11.62
N CYS A 176 14.34 -9.05 11.23
CA CYS A 176 15.32 -9.93 11.88
C CYS A 176 16.76 -9.45 11.71
N ARG A 177 17.06 -8.73 10.62
CA ARG A 177 18.39 -8.15 10.38
C ARG A 177 18.60 -6.80 11.07
N ALA A 178 17.53 -6.09 11.41
CA ALA A 178 17.61 -4.81 12.08
C ALA A 178 17.96 -4.98 13.56
N THR A 179 18.97 -4.25 14.04
CA THR A 179 19.29 -4.16 15.48
C THR A 179 18.11 -3.58 16.26
N GLY A 180 17.95 -3.95 17.54
CA GLY A 180 16.73 -3.68 18.32
C GLY A 180 16.28 -2.20 18.37
N THR A 181 17.22 -1.25 18.30
CA THR A 181 16.94 0.18 18.19
C THR A 181 16.42 0.57 16.81
N ALA A 182 16.97 0.02 15.72
CA ALA A 182 16.52 0.29 14.36
C ALA A 182 15.08 -0.21 14.08
N GLY A 183 14.61 -1.22 14.82
CA GLY A 183 13.26 -1.76 14.65
C GLY A 183 12.12 -0.77 15.00
N SER A 184 12.27 -0.01 16.08
CA SER A 184 11.24 0.98 16.50
C SER A 184 11.21 2.19 15.57
N TYR A 185 12.38 2.69 15.17
CA TYR A 185 12.49 3.76 14.18
C TYR A 185 11.98 3.32 12.80
N GLY A 186 12.21 2.06 12.42
CA GLY A 186 11.72 1.48 11.17
C GLY A 186 10.19 1.50 11.05
N LEU A 187 9.47 1.14 12.13
CA LEU A 187 8.01 1.20 12.14
C LEU A 187 7.50 2.64 12.02
N GLY A 188 8.12 3.59 12.75
CA GLY A 188 7.80 5.00 12.64
C GLY A 188 8.03 5.54 11.23
N LEU A 189 9.19 5.25 10.63
CA LEU A 189 9.55 5.67 9.27
C LEU A 189 8.56 5.09 8.26
N PHE A 190 8.17 3.83 8.45
CA PHE A 190 7.22 3.16 7.57
C PHE A 190 5.82 3.78 7.65
N LEU A 191 5.32 4.09 8.84
CA LEU A 191 4.02 4.77 8.99
C LEU A 191 4.05 6.18 8.38
N LEU A 192 5.16 6.89 8.52
CA LEU A 192 5.36 8.21 7.95
C LEU A 192 5.45 8.14 6.42
N GLY A 193 6.15 7.14 5.88
CA GLY A 193 6.24 6.84 4.46
C GLY A 193 4.90 6.43 3.85
N LEU A 194 4.16 5.51 4.49
CA LEU A 194 2.80 5.16 4.06
C LEU A 194 1.87 6.37 4.08
N GLY A 195 1.91 7.17 5.15
CA GLY A 195 1.15 8.42 5.23
C GLY A 195 1.49 9.37 4.09
N GLY A 196 2.77 9.53 3.77
CA GLY A 196 3.25 10.28 2.61
C GLY A 196 2.74 9.73 1.28
N CYS A 197 2.76 8.40 1.09
CA CYS A 197 2.20 7.77 -0.10
C CYS A 197 0.70 8.03 -0.26
N TYR A 198 -0.07 7.98 0.83
CA TYR A 198 -1.49 8.33 0.79
C TYR A 198 -1.71 9.82 0.51
N LEU A 199 -0.88 10.70 1.06
CA LEU A 199 -0.96 12.12 0.77
C LEU A 199 -0.65 12.39 -0.70
N ALA A 200 0.40 11.77 -1.25
CA ALA A 200 0.75 11.83 -2.67
C ALA A 200 -0.38 11.30 -3.57
N SER A 201 -1.11 10.27 -3.13
CA SER A 201 -2.24 9.72 -3.87
C SER A 201 -3.43 10.69 -4.01
N LEU A 202 -3.53 11.72 -3.16
CA LEU A 202 -4.52 12.79 -3.33
C LEU A 202 -4.15 13.77 -4.45
N PHE A 203 -2.85 13.98 -4.67
CA PHE A 203 -2.35 14.90 -5.69
C PHE A 203 -2.25 14.26 -7.07
N LEU A 204 -2.06 12.94 -7.14
CA LEU A 204 -1.93 12.21 -8.40
C LEU A 204 -3.14 12.41 -9.35
N PRO A 205 -4.40 12.22 -8.92
CA PRO A 205 -5.55 12.44 -9.80
C PRO A 205 -5.64 13.88 -10.35
N ALA A 206 -5.40 14.88 -9.49
CA ALA A 206 -5.46 16.29 -9.88
C ALA A 206 -4.40 16.64 -10.93
N GLN A 207 -3.18 16.12 -10.77
CA GLN A 207 -2.10 16.32 -11.74
C GLN A 207 -2.38 15.61 -13.07
N ILE A 208 -3.03 14.44 -13.03
CA ILE A 208 -3.35 13.71 -14.26
C ILE A 208 -4.50 14.39 -15.02
N GLU A 209 -5.47 14.99 -14.32
CA GLU A 209 -6.52 15.79 -14.94
C GLU A 209 -5.96 17.08 -15.59
N ALA A 210 -5.04 17.77 -14.90
CA ALA A 210 -4.32 18.91 -15.48
C ALA A 210 -3.44 18.51 -16.68
N ALA A 211 -2.75 17.37 -16.60
CA ALA A 211 -1.99 16.85 -17.73
C ALA A 211 -2.91 16.51 -18.91
N LYS A 212 -4.10 15.96 -18.65
CA LYS A 212 -5.08 15.61 -19.68
C LYS A 212 -5.54 16.83 -20.48
N SER A 213 -5.77 17.99 -19.84
CA SER A 213 -6.13 19.20 -20.57
C SER A 213 -4.99 19.68 -21.49
N ILE A 214 -3.74 19.54 -21.06
CA ILE A 214 -2.55 19.87 -21.87
C ILE A 214 -2.42 18.91 -23.05
N TYR A 215 -2.61 17.60 -22.84
CA TYR A 215 -2.59 16.65 -23.96
C TYR A 215 -3.72 16.89 -24.95
N GLN A 216 -4.91 17.27 -24.47
CA GLN A 216 -6.03 17.60 -25.34
C GLN A 216 -5.74 18.82 -26.21
N SER A 217 -5.09 19.87 -25.69
CA SER A 217 -4.70 21.02 -26.51
C SER A 217 -3.74 20.64 -27.64
N PHE A 218 -2.78 19.76 -27.39
CA PHE A 218 -1.89 19.24 -28.44
C PHE A 218 -2.60 18.37 -29.48
N VAL A 219 -3.68 17.69 -29.11
CA VAL A 219 -4.47 16.88 -30.05
C VAL A 219 -5.38 17.76 -30.91
N THR A 220 -5.95 18.83 -30.35
CA THR A 220 -6.80 19.77 -31.10
C THR A 220 -6.03 20.73 -31.99
N ASP A 221 -4.82 21.15 -31.59
CA ASP A 221 -3.98 22.06 -32.40
C ASP A 221 -3.16 21.33 -33.46
N ASN A 222 -3.06 19.99 -33.40
CA ASN A 222 -2.41 19.21 -34.45
C ASN A 222 -3.39 18.83 -35.56
N SER A 223 -3.33 19.57 -36.66
CA SER A 223 -3.45 18.99 -38.00
C SER A 223 -2.40 17.86 -38.15
N GLY A 224 -2.76 16.65 -37.71
CA GLY A 224 -2.06 15.36 -37.88
C GLY A 224 -0.53 15.39 -37.65
N PRO A 225 0.02 14.76 -36.59
CA PRO A 225 1.47 14.74 -36.40
C PRO A 225 2.15 14.16 -37.64
N ALA A 226 3.03 14.94 -38.27
CA ALA A 226 3.82 14.46 -39.38
C ALA A 226 4.61 13.23 -38.91
N LEU A 227 4.70 12.19 -39.75
CA LEU A 227 5.43 10.94 -39.48
C LEU A 227 6.86 11.16 -38.94
N ILE A 228 7.45 12.33 -39.21
CA ILE A 228 8.74 12.80 -38.73
C ILE A 228 8.79 12.97 -37.20
N ASP A 229 7.71 13.43 -36.56
CA ASP A 229 7.71 13.70 -35.10
C ASP A 229 7.62 12.41 -34.27
N GLN A 230 6.92 11.40 -34.79
CA GLN A 230 6.86 10.08 -34.15
C GLN A 230 8.20 9.34 -34.24
N LEU A 231 8.91 9.48 -35.36
CA LEU A 231 10.24 8.88 -35.54
C LEU A 231 11.27 9.50 -34.59
N GLY A 232 11.17 10.81 -34.34
CA GLY A 232 12.02 11.53 -33.39
C GLY A 232 11.86 11.04 -31.94
N ALA A 233 10.61 10.88 -31.47
CA ALA A 233 10.34 10.40 -30.11
C ALA A 233 10.86 8.96 -29.88
N VAL A 234 10.69 8.08 -30.88
CA VAL A 234 11.21 6.71 -30.84
C VAL A 234 12.75 6.71 -30.84
N ALA A 235 13.38 7.55 -31.67
CA ALA A 235 14.84 7.67 -31.70
C ALA A 235 15.42 8.13 -30.35
N ILE A 236 14.78 9.12 -29.69
CA ILE A 236 15.20 9.60 -28.37
C ILE A 236 15.07 8.50 -27.31
N LEU A 237 13.97 7.74 -27.33
CA LEU A 237 13.76 6.61 -26.43
C LEU A 237 14.80 5.50 -26.63
N VAL A 238 15.16 5.19 -27.87
CA VAL A 238 16.21 4.20 -28.20
C VAL A 238 17.58 4.68 -27.72
N VAL A 239 17.92 5.96 -27.92
CA VAL A 239 19.19 6.54 -27.44
C VAL A 239 19.26 6.51 -25.91
N ALA A 240 18.19 6.91 -25.22
CA ALA A 240 18.13 6.87 -23.76
C ALA A 240 18.28 5.44 -23.22
N LEU A 241 17.67 4.45 -23.89
CA LEU A 241 17.75 3.04 -23.52
C LEU A 241 19.16 2.48 -23.74
N LEU A 242 19.81 2.83 -24.86
CA LEU A 242 21.20 2.48 -25.14
C LEU A 242 22.17 3.12 -24.14
N LEU A 243 21.99 4.39 -23.81
CA LEU A 243 22.80 5.07 -22.79
C LEU A 243 22.61 4.45 -21.41
N GLY A 244 21.37 4.12 -21.02
CA GLY A 244 21.09 3.42 -19.76
C GLY A 244 21.69 2.00 -19.71
N PHE A 245 21.69 1.29 -20.84
CA PHE A 245 22.32 -0.04 -20.96
C PHE A 245 23.85 0.04 -20.85
N LEU A 246 24.48 1.00 -21.53
CA LEU A 246 25.93 1.19 -21.52
C LEU A 246 26.44 1.81 -20.20
N ALA A 247 25.64 2.65 -19.54
CA ALA A 247 25.97 3.23 -18.23
C ALA A 247 25.93 2.21 -17.10
N LYS A 248 25.37 1.01 -17.32
CA LYS A 248 25.50 -0.13 -16.41
C LYS A 248 26.90 -0.73 -16.54
N GLY A 249 27.89 0.04 -16.08
CA GLY A 249 29.29 -0.38 -16.05
C GLY A 249 29.47 -1.69 -15.28
N PRO A 250 30.55 -2.45 -15.59
CA PRO A 250 30.84 -3.71 -14.92
C PRO A 250 30.93 -3.45 -13.43
N ARG A 251 29.98 -4.02 -12.67
CA ARG A 251 30.04 -4.02 -11.22
C ARG A 251 31.34 -4.73 -10.88
N GLY A 252 32.33 -3.96 -10.45
CA GLY A 252 33.61 -4.47 -10.00
C GLY A 252 33.34 -5.58 -9.01
N VAL A 253 33.70 -6.80 -9.38
CA VAL A 253 33.83 -7.91 -8.45
C VAL A 253 35.01 -7.53 -7.58
N ALA A 254 34.72 -6.88 -6.46
CA ALA A 254 35.69 -6.68 -5.40
C ALA A 254 36.12 -8.08 -4.93
N LYS A 255 37.40 -8.40 -5.16
CA LYS A 255 38.08 -9.57 -4.58
C LYS A 255 38.33 -9.32 -3.11
#